data_AF-A0A383CI72-F1
#
_entry.id   AF-A0A383CI72-F1
#
_cell.length_a   1.000
_cell.length_b   1.000
_cell.length_c   1.000
_cell.angle_alpha   90.00
_cell.angle_beta   90.00
_cell.angle_gamma   90.00
#
_symmetry.space_group_name_H-M   'P 1'
#
loop_
_entity.id
_entity.type
_entity.pdbx_description
1 polymer ?
#
loop_
_entity_poly.entity_id
_entity_poly.type
_entity_poly.pdbx_seq_one_letter_code
_entity_poly.pdbx_strand_id
1 'polypeptide(L)'
;VSIGGTDPMGLSAPLVDELARLHNVEVRVTRGISDDLNPELEAAISRSDEIVTGISGDVAPSLAWADFAVLGAGTALWEAAHVGLPMIAVTVAQNQIRTSAAAYEAGFAIVVDARSLRISDIVEAVRRLHTDGGRRRTMGLRGTGLVDGRGVERIWSGIERLCASTPLSTPAIGFRPPDETDRERLFGWRNDPTVSRHLFGSVPIPRPDHDRWFDEIGSDRNRHCWVVT
;
A
#
# COMPACT_ATOMS: atom_id res chain seq x y z
N VAL A 1 5.89 -2.81 -10.97
CA VAL A 1 6.30 -1.65 -10.14
C VAL A 1 5.07 -1.05 -9.51
N SER A 2 5.10 -0.79 -8.19
CA SER A 2 4.04 -0.09 -7.47
C SER A 2 4.64 0.64 -6.26
N ILE A 3 4.72 1.97 -6.28
CA ILE A 3 5.33 2.77 -5.18
C ILE A 3 4.27 3.18 -4.13
N GLY A 4 3.11 2.51 -4.15
CA GLY A 4 2.01 2.76 -3.23
C GLY A 4 1.08 3.86 -3.73
N GLY A 5 0.04 4.15 -2.94
CA GLY A 5 -1.09 4.98 -3.38
C GLY A 5 -0.78 6.45 -3.69
N THR A 6 0.39 6.96 -3.30
CA THR A 6 0.71 8.40 -3.34
C THR A 6 2.02 8.80 -4.03
N ASP A 7 2.87 7.82 -4.41
CA ASP A 7 4.25 8.01 -4.90
C ASP A 7 4.91 9.35 -4.50
N PRO A 8 5.12 9.60 -3.19
CA PRO A 8 5.46 10.93 -2.67
C PRO A 8 6.83 11.44 -3.13
N MET A 9 7.66 10.56 -3.71
CA MET A 9 8.98 10.87 -4.22
C MET A 9 9.05 10.88 -5.75
N GLY A 10 7.92 10.66 -6.45
CA GLY A 10 7.85 10.63 -7.91
C GLY A 10 8.75 9.56 -8.54
N LEU A 11 8.88 8.39 -7.90
CA LEU A 11 9.83 7.36 -8.32
C LEU A 11 9.31 6.51 -9.48
N SER A 12 7.99 6.45 -9.69
CA SER A 12 7.38 5.55 -10.66
C SER A 12 7.84 5.84 -12.08
N ALA A 13 7.75 7.10 -12.53
CA ALA A 13 8.15 7.50 -13.88
C ALA A 13 9.64 7.20 -14.19
N PRO A 14 10.62 7.67 -13.40
CA PRO A 14 12.03 7.37 -13.67
C PRO A 14 12.39 5.89 -13.50
N LEU A 15 11.70 5.14 -12.63
CA LEU A 15 11.87 3.69 -12.57
C LEU A 15 11.40 3.03 -13.87
N VAL A 16 10.25 3.42 -14.41
CA VAL A 16 9.76 2.88 -15.69
C VAL A 16 10.75 3.16 -16.82
N ASP A 17 11.23 4.40 -16.94
CA ASP A 17 12.21 4.76 -17.99
C ASP A 17 13.51 3.94 -17.90
N GLU A 18 14.02 3.68 -16.69
CA GLU A 18 15.24 2.88 -16.51
C GLU A 18 15.01 1.37 -16.71
N LEU A 19 13.84 0.87 -16.29
CA LEU A 19 13.50 -0.55 -16.42
C LEU A 19 13.16 -0.95 -17.85
N ALA A 20 12.59 -0.05 -18.65
CA ALA A 20 12.34 -0.25 -20.08
C ALA A 20 13.63 -0.43 -20.91
N ARG A 21 14.80 -0.15 -20.33
CA ARG A 21 16.11 -0.40 -20.96
C ARG A 21 16.68 -1.77 -20.67
N LEU A 22 16.03 -2.56 -19.80
CA LEU A 22 16.42 -3.94 -19.57
C LEU A 22 15.93 -4.80 -20.74
N HIS A 23 16.66 -5.86 -21.06
CA HIS A 23 16.24 -6.81 -22.09
C HIS A 23 15.57 -8.01 -21.44
N ASN A 24 14.55 -8.58 -22.10
CA ASN A 24 13.83 -9.77 -21.64
C ASN A 24 13.10 -9.55 -20.30
N VAL A 25 12.54 -8.36 -20.10
CA VAL A 25 11.72 -8.05 -18.92
C VAL A 25 10.38 -7.51 -19.42
N GLU A 26 9.29 -7.93 -18.79
CA GLU A 26 8.00 -7.26 -18.96
C GLU A 26 7.70 -6.47 -17.69
N VAL A 27 7.31 -5.20 -17.82
CA VAL A 27 7.17 -4.29 -16.67
C VAL A 27 5.74 -3.81 -16.54
N ARG A 28 4.95 -4.40 -15.65
CA ARG A 28 3.63 -3.84 -15.29
C ARG A 28 3.75 -2.74 -14.23
N VAL A 29 3.00 -1.64 -14.40
CA VAL A 29 2.99 -0.53 -13.45
C VAL A 29 1.58 -0.36 -12.88
N THR A 30 1.48 -0.47 -11.56
CA THR A 30 0.24 -0.18 -10.83
C THR A 30 0.28 1.27 -10.38
N ARG A 31 -0.79 2.01 -10.67
CA ARG A 31 -0.94 3.41 -10.29
C ARG A 31 -1.51 3.52 -8.88
N GLY A 32 -0.98 4.47 -8.11
CA GLY A 32 -1.62 4.91 -6.88
C GLY A 32 -2.86 5.76 -7.16
N ILE A 33 -3.71 5.93 -6.14
CA ILE A 33 -4.93 6.75 -6.18
C ILE A 33 -4.61 8.21 -6.55
N SER A 34 -3.43 8.73 -6.20
CA SER A 34 -3.01 10.07 -6.62
C SER A 34 -2.29 10.12 -7.98
N ASP A 35 -2.00 8.96 -8.58
CA ASP A 35 -1.19 8.87 -9.80
C ASP A 35 -2.04 8.81 -11.08
N ASP A 36 -3.37 8.78 -10.94
CA ASP A 36 -4.32 8.74 -12.07
C ASP A 36 -4.15 9.92 -13.05
N LEU A 37 -3.42 10.97 -12.65
CA LEU A 37 -3.10 12.14 -13.46
C LEU A 37 -1.59 12.46 -13.54
N ASN A 38 -0.69 11.48 -13.34
CA ASN A 38 0.75 11.75 -13.44
C ASN A 38 1.24 11.76 -14.91
N PRO A 39 1.47 12.93 -15.54
CA PRO A 39 1.83 13.01 -16.96
C PRO A 39 3.25 12.48 -17.25
N GLU A 40 4.15 12.54 -16.26
CA GLU A 40 5.51 12.02 -16.42
C GLU A 40 5.50 10.50 -16.51
N LEU A 41 4.67 9.86 -15.67
CA LEU A 41 4.47 8.41 -15.70
C LEU A 41 3.82 7.99 -17.02
N GLU A 42 2.81 8.71 -17.50
CA GLU A 42 2.19 8.44 -18.81
C GLU A 42 3.18 8.52 -19.96
N ALA A 43 4.03 9.56 -19.94
CA ALA A 43 5.04 9.75 -20.95
C ALA A 43 6.09 8.63 -20.89
N ALA A 44 6.49 8.16 -19.71
CA ALA A 44 7.42 7.03 -19.53
C ALA A 44 6.84 5.72 -20.05
N ILE A 45 5.57 5.44 -19.73
CA ILE A 45 4.84 4.26 -20.24
C ILE A 45 4.78 4.30 -21.77
N SER A 46 4.43 5.46 -22.35
CA SER A 46 4.27 5.62 -23.81
C SER A 46 5.56 5.51 -24.60
N ARG A 47 6.73 5.75 -23.97
CA ARG A 47 8.05 5.60 -24.60
C ARG A 47 8.55 4.15 -24.62
N SER A 48 7.89 3.26 -23.90
CA SER A 48 8.34 1.89 -23.70
C SER A 48 7.66 0.96 -24.71
N ASP A 49 8.47 0.35 -25.61
CA ASP A 49 7.98 -0.62 -26.60
C ASP A 49 7.66 -2.00 -25.96
N GLU A 50 8.24 -2.29 -24.78
CA GLU A 50 7.90 -3.47 -23.96
C GLU A 50 6.60 -3.22 -23.19
N ILE A 51 5.81 -4.28 -22.95
CA ILE A 51 4.42 -4.23 -22.45
C ILE A 51 4.36 -3.60 -21.04
N VAL A 52 4.31 -2.27 -21.01
CA VAL A 52 4.03 -1.49 -19.81
C VAL A 52 2.54 -1.25 -19.74
N THR A 53 1.81 -2.16 -19.10
CA THR A 53 0.38 -1.98 -18.87
C THR A 53 0.14 -1.13 -17.62
N GLY A 54 -0.44 0.05 -17.82
CA GLY A 54 -1.02 0.84 -16.73
C GLY A 54 -2.39 0.25 -16.39
N ILE A 55 -2.50 -0.54 -15.31
CA ILE A 55 -3.78 -1.11 -14.88
C ILE A 55 -3.96 -0.98 -13.36
N SER A 56 -5.14 -0.40 -13.03
CA SER A 56 -6.04 -0.56 -11.88
C SER A 56 -5.51 -0.27 -10.47
N GLY A 57 -6.35 0.40 -9.66
CA GLY A 57 -6.21 0.52 -8.21
C GLY A 57 -6.29 -0.80 -7.42
N ASP A 58 -6.11 -1.94 -8.10
CA ASP A 58 -5.98 -3.26 -7.52
C ASP A 58 -4.59 -3.83 -7.86
N VAL A 59 -3.77 -4.03 -6.84
CA VAL A 59 -2.41 -4.55 -6.97
C VAL A 59 -2.41 -6.08 -7.11
N ALA A 60 -3.46 -6.79 -6.68
CA ALA A 60 -3.45 -8.25 -6.58
C ALA A 60 -3.26 -8.96 -7.94
N PRO A 61 -3.92 -8.57 -9.05
CA PRO A 61 -3.66 -9.16 -10.36
C PRO A 61 -2.22 -8.97 -10.84
N SER A 62 -1.59 -7.84 -10.48
CA SER A 62 -0.18 -7.58 -10.80
C SER A 62 0.76 -8.44 -9.97
N LEU A 63 0.45 -8.67 -8.68
CA LEU A 63 1.24 -9.56 -7.83
C LEU A 63 1.19 -11.01 -8.33
N ALA A 64 0.02 -11.48 -8.78
CA ALA A 64 -0.15 -12.84 -9.29
C ALA A 64 0.54 -13.08 -10.66
N TRP A 65 0.71 -12.03 -11.46
CA TRP A 65 1.29 -12.12 -12.80
C TRP A 65 2.83 -12.05 -12.78
N ALA A 66 3.43 -11.36 -11.82
CA ALA A 66 4.86 -11.04 -11.83
C ALA A 66 5.77 -12.16 -11.31
N ASP A 67 7.02 -12.20 -11.78
CA ASP A 67 8.08 -13.05 -11.22
C ASP A 67 8.78 -12.45 -9.98
N PHE A 68 8.80 -11.12 -9.91
CA PHE A 68 9.22 -10.33 -8.74
C PHE A 68 8.69 -8.90 -8.88
N ALA A 69 8.69 -8.13 -7.79
CA ALA A 69 8.16 -6.76 -7.78
C ALA A 69 9.13 -5.71 -7.23
N VAL A 70 8.94 -4.46 -7.66
CA VAL A 70 9.46 -3.26 -6.99
C VAL A 70 8.28 -2.59 -6.30
N LEU A 71 8.29 -2.57 -4.97
CA LEU A 71 7.15 -2.16 -4.15
C LEU A 71 7.56 -1.06 -3.16
N GLY A 72 6.73 -0.04 -3.01
CA GLY A 72 6.82 0.86 -1.85
C GLY A 72 6.69 0.06 -0.56
N ALA A 73 7.49 0.38 0.46
CA ALA A 73 7.59 -0.41 1.69
C ALA A 73 6.40 -0.23 2.68
N GLY A 74 5.19 -0.14 2.15
CA GLY A 74 3.92 -0.13 2.89
C GLY A 74 3.38 -1.54 3.15
N THR A 75 2.06 -1.65 3.26
CA THR A 75 1.38 -2.92 3.57
C THR A 75 1.43 -3.94 2.43
N ALA A 76 1.56 -3.49 1.18
CA ALA A 76 1.65 -4.36 0.00
C ALA A 76 2.82 -5.37 0.05
N LEU A 77 3.84 -5.12 0.89
CA LEU A 77 4.92 -6.10 1.13
C LEU A 77 4.37 -7.41 1.73
N TRP A 78 3.37 -7.33 2.61
CA TRP A 78 2.77 -8.50 3.25
C TRP A 78 1.91 -9.29 2.27
N GLU A 79 1.20 -8.60 1.37
CA GLU A 79 0.42 -9.22 0.30
C GLU A 79 1.36 -9.97 -0.67
N ALA A 80 2.46 -9.33 -1.09
CA ALA A 80 3.46 -9.96 -1.93
C ALA A 80 4.15 -11.15 -1.23
N ALA A 81 4.46 -11.03 0.06
CA ALA A 81 5.01 -12.14 0.85
C ALA A 81 4.02 -13.31 0.93
N HIS A 82 2.72 -13.04 1.13
CA HIS A 82 1.68 -14.07 1.20
C HIS A 82 1.57 -14.90 -0.08
N VAL A 83 1.69 -14.27 -1.24
CA VAL A 83 1.67 -14.96 -2.54
C VAL A 83 3.06 -15.50 -2.95
N GLY A 84 4.08 -15.31 -2.12
CA GLY A 84 5.44 -15.78 -2.39
C GLY A 84 6.18 -15.01 -3.48
N LEU A 85 5.78 -13.77 -3.75
CA LEU A 85 6.41 -12.92 -4.75
C LEU A 85 7.68 -12.27 -4.17
N PRO A 86 8.87 -12.54 -4.73
CA PRO A 86 10.09 -11.86 -4.35
C PRO A 86 9.99 -10.37 -4.65
N MET A 87 10.58 -9.51 -3.82
CA MET A 87 10.44 -8.07 -4.00
C MET A 87 11.68 -7.26 -3.64
N ILE A 88 11.77 -6.09 -4.27
CA ILE A 88 12.61 -4.98 -3.84
C ILE A 88 11.68 -3.98 -3.15
N ALA A 89 11.80 -3.90 -1.82
CA ALA A 89 11.06 -2.99 -0.96
C ALA A 89 11.75 -1.62 -0.94
N VAL A 90 11.10 -0.63 -1.52
CA VAL A 90 11.57 0.75 -1.62
C VAL A 90 10.98 1.57 -0.49
N THR A 91 11.82 1.98 0.47
CA THR A 91 11.38 2.83 1.58
C THR A 91 11.32 4.27 1.10
N VAL A 92 10.12 4.85 1.05
CA VAL A 92 9.89 6.23 0.58
C VAL A 92 9.44 7.17 1.70
N ALA A 93 9.05 6.63 2.86
CA ALA A 93 8.55 7.43 3.98
C ALA A 93 9.02 6.89 5.34
N GLN A 94 9.07 7.77 6.36
CA GLN A 94 9.54 7.43 7.71
C GLN A 94 8.72 6.31 8.36
N ASN A 95 7.41 6.27 8.12
CA ASN A 95 6.52 5.24 8.64
C ASN A 95 6.75 3.84 8.02
N GLN A 96 7.58 3.75 6.97
CA GLN A 96 7.89 2.49 6.29
C GLN A 96 9.19 1.83 6.75
N ILE A 97 10.05 2.51 7.53
CA ILE A 97 11.35 1.97 7.99
C ILE A 97 11.19 0.65 8.73
N ARG A 98 10.23 0.58 9.67
CA ARG A 98 10.04 -0.63 10.48
C ARG A 98 9.56 -1.79 9.62
N THR A 99 8.67 -1.52 8.66
CA THR A 99 8.16 -2.52 7.73
C THR A 99 9.26 -3.04 6.82
N SER A 100 10.10 -2.16 6.27
CA SER A 100 11.22 -2.58 5.42
C SER A 100 12.26 -3.37 6.19
N ALA A 101 12.64 -2.95 7.40
CA ALA A 101 13.56 -3.69 8.26
C ALA A 101 13.04 -5.11 8.55
N ALA A 102 11.77 -5.25 8.94
CA ALA A 102 11.16 -6.55 9.17
C ALA A 102 11.16 -7.44 7.92
N ALA A 103 10.88 -6.87 6.75
CA ALA A 103 10.90 -7.60 5.48
C ALA A 103 12.31 -8.08 5.08
N TYR A 104 13.33 -7.26 5.36
CA TYR A 104 14.73 -7.64 5.16
C TYR A 104 15.18 -8.74 6.12
N GLU A 105 14.88 -8.60 7.40
CA GLU A 105 15.25 -9.57 8.44
C GLU A 105 14.59 -10.94 8.20
N ALA A 106 13.31 -10.93 7.81
CA ALA A 106 12.60 -12.14 7.37
C ALA A 106 13.14 -12.69 6.03
N GLY A 107 13.84 -11.86 5.26
CA GLY A 107 14.54 -12.23 4.03
C GLY A 107 13.64 -12.57 2.85
N PHE A 108 12.42 -12.04 2.83
CA PHE A 108 11.54 -12.10 1.66
C PHE A 108 11.66 -10.85 0.76
N ALA A 109 12.41 -9.82 1.20
CA ALA A 109 12.65 -8.60 0.44
C ALA A 109 14.12 -8.19 0.40
N ILE A 110 14.54 -7.58 -0.71
CA ILE A 110 15.71 -6.70 -0.76
C ILE A 110 15.21 -5.29 -0.41
N VAL A 111 15.89 -4.57 0.48
CA VAL A 111 15.47 -3.22 0.88
C VAL A 111 16.39 -2.17 0.28
N VAL A 112 15.77 -1.15 -0.32
CA VAL A 112 16.45 0.07 -0.77
C VAL A 112 15.74 1.26 -0.13
N ASP A 113 16.48 2.11 0.59
CA ASP A 113 15.93 3.31 1.19
C ASP A 113 16.08 4.49 0.22
N ALA A 114 15.04 4.78 -0.57
CA ALA A 114 15.08 5.83 -1.58
C ALA A 114 15.21 7.25 -0.99
N ARG A 115 15.05 7.40 0.33
CA ARG A 115 15.26 8.68 1.02
C ARG A 115 16.73 9.01 1.19
N SER A 116 17.60 8.01 1.11
CA SER A 116 19.07 8.15 1.24
C SER A 116 19.84 7.62 0.04
N LEU A 117 19.22 6.78 -0.79
CA LEU A 117 19.79 6.16 -1.98
C LEU A 117 19.17 6.69 -3.26
N ARG A 118 19.85 6.43 -4.38
CA ARG A 118 19.46 6.89 -5.72
C ARG A 118 18.63 5.83 -6.42
N ILE A 119 17.89 6.26 -7.45
CA ILE A 119 17.16 5.34 -8.35
C ILE A 119 18.08 4.29 -8.95
N SER A 120 19.34 4.64 -9.26
CA SER A 120 20.34 3.68 -9.76
C SER A 120 20.58 2.50 -8.81
N ASP A 121 20.43 2.70 -7.50
CA ASP A 121 20.57 1.62 -6.51
C ASP A 121 19.38 0.66 -6.56
N ILE A 122 18.18 1.18 -6.84
CA ILE A 122 16.97 0.36 -7.08
C ILE A 122 17.15 -0.45 -8.36
N VAL A 123 17.59 0.18 -9.45
CA VAL A 123 17.82 -0.48 -10.75
C VAL A 123 18.89 -1.55 -10.65
N GLU A 124 19.96 -1.31 -9.90
CA GLU A 124 21.00 -2.31 -9.65
C GLU A 124 20.45 -3.50 -8.84
N ALA A 125 19.61 -3.26 -7.83
CA ALA A 125 18.93 -4.32 -7.10
C ALA A 125 18.02 -5.14 -8.02
N VAL A 126 17.29 -4.49 -8.95
CA VAL A 126 16.48 -5.15 -9.98
C VAL A 126 17.33 -6.04 -10.87
N ARG A 127 18.44 -5.51 -11.42
CA ARG A 127 19.33 -6.28 -12.31
C ARG A 127 19.86 -7.54 -11.62
N ARG A 128 20.32 -7.42 -10.38
CA ARG A 128 20.81 -8.57 -9.60
C ARG A 128 19.71 -9.60 -9.36
N LEU A 129 18.51 -9.16 -8.96
CA LEU A 129 17.41 -10.07 -8.66
C LEU A 129 16.85 -10.74 -9.93
N HIS A 130 16.84 -10.03 -11.07
CA HIS A 130 16.41 -10.56 -12.37
C HIS A 130 17.25 -11.75 -12.81
N THR A 131 18.56 -11.71 -12.58
CA THR A 131 19.47 -12.82 -12.95
C THR A 131 19.58 -13.92 -11.89
N ASP A 132 19.05 -13.73 -10.68
CA ASP A 132 19.22 -14.65 -9.55
C ASP A 132 17.93 -15.41 -9.21
N GLY A 133 17.63 -16.43 -10.02
CA GLY A 133 16.45 -17.29 -9.83
C GLY A 133 16.47 -18.06 -8.50
N GLY A 134 17.66 -18.42 -8.00
CA GLY A 134 17.82 -19.09 -6.70
C GLY A 134 17.37 -18.19 -5.55
N ARG A 135 17.84 -16.94 -5.54
CA ARG A 135 17.43 -15.94 -4.56
C ARG A 135 15.95 -15.62 -4.64
N ARG A 136 15.39 -15.48 -5.84
CA ARG A 136 13.93 -15.33 -6.03
C ARG A 136 13.17 -16.47 -5.35
N ARG A 137 13.56 -17.72 -5.63
CA ARG A 137 12.92 -18.89 -5.00
C ARG A 137 13.02 -18.87 -3.48
N THR A 138 14.19 -18.55 -2.93
CA THR A 138 14.40 -18.46 -1.47
C THR A 138 13.54 -17.36 -0.84
N MET A 139 13.47 -16.18 -1.45
CA MET A 139 12.66 -15.07 -0.95
C MET A 139 11.17 -15.42 -0.96
N GLY A 140 10.69 -16.05 -2.03
CA GLY A 140 9.29 -16.48 -2.13
C GLY A 140 8.90 -17.49 -1.05
N LEU A 141 9.76 -18.50 -0.81
CA LEU A 141 9.54 -19.49 0.25
C LEU A 141 9.56 -18.87 1.66
N ARG A 142 10.42 -17.87 1.89
CA ARG A 142 10.45 -17.14 3.17
C ARG A 142 9.18 -16.31 3.38
N GLY A 143 8.69 -15.68 2.32
CA GLY A 143 7.45 -14.90 2.35
C GLY A 143 6.25 -15.75 2.76
N THR A 144 6.00 -16.84 2.02
CA THR A 144 4.85 -17.72 2.28
C THR A 144 4.96 -18.48 3.60
N GLY A 145 6.19 -18.75 4.05
CA GLY A 145 6.43 -19.36 5.36
C GLY A 145 6.11 -18.43 6.54
N LEU A 146 6.11 -17.11 6.34
CA LEU A 146 5.84 -16.12 7.39
C LEU A 146 4.41 -15.58 7.35
N VAL A 147 3.88 -15.31 6.15
CA VAL A 147 2.58 -14.64 5.96
C VAL A 147 1.56 -15.64 5.42
N ASP A 148 0.75 -16.19 6.32
CA ASP A 148 -0.23 -17.23 5.99
C ASP A 148 -1.63 -16.72 5.60
N GLY A 149 -1.83 -15.40 5.61
CA GLY A 149 -3.10 -14.77 5.24
C GLY A 149 -4.21 -14.89 6.29
N ARG A 150 -3.96 -15.54 7.44
CA ARG A 150 -5.00 -15.81 8.46
C ARG A 150 -5.10 -14.72 9.53
N GLY A 151 -4.82 -13.48 9.17
CA GLY A 151 -4.77 -12.36 10.10
C GLY A 151 -6.15 -12.03 10.67
N VAL A 152 -7.16 -12.01 9.79
CA VAL A 152 -8.55 -11.67 10.14
C VAL A 152 -9.12 -12.69 11.13
N GLU A 153 -8.94 -13.97 10.88
CA GLU A 153 -9.43 -15.06 11.74
C GLU A 153 -8.77 -14.99 13.12
N ARG A 154 -7.47 -14.72 13.19
CA ARG A 154 -6.77 -14.57 14.48
C ARG A 154 -7.28 -13.38 15.28
N ILE A 155 -7.49 -12.24 14.62
CA ILE A 155 -8.05 -11.04 15.25
C ILE A 155 -9.46 -11.33 15.73
N TRP A 156 -10.31 -11.91 14.88
CA TRP A 156 -11.69 -12.24 15.21
C TRP A 156 -11.78 -13.19 16.41
N SER A 157 -11.05 -14.30 16.40
CA SER A 157 -11.00 -15.21 17.56
C SER A 157 -10.44 -14.54 18.82
N GLY A 158 -9.56 -13.55 18.67
CA GLY A 158 -9.09 -12.73 19.79
C GLY A 158 -10.20 -11.87 20.39
N ILE A 159 -10.97 -11.20 19.53
CA ILE A 159 -12.13 -10.38 19.92
C ILE A 159 -13.17 -11.25 20.62
N GLU A 160 -13.52 -12.40 20.05
CA GLU A 160 -14.50 -13.34 20.64
C GLU A 160 -14.10 -13.77 22.06
N ARG A 161 -12.82 -14.11 22.26
CA ARG A 161 -12.30 -14.49 23.59
C ARG A 161 -12.39 -13.34 24.59
N LEU A 162 -12.01 -12.13 24.19
CA LEU A 162 -12.06 -10.95 25.05
C LEU A 162 -13.49 -10.61 25.47
N CYS A 163 -14.45 -10.72 24.53
CA CYS A 163 -15.87 -10.52 24.80
C CYS A 163 -16.43 -11.59 25.74
N ALA A 164 -16.00 -12.85 25.61
CA ALA A 164 -16.43 -13.95 26.46
C ALA A 164 -15.85 -13.88 27.89
N SER A 165 -14.63 -13.36 28.06
CA SER A 165 -13.93 -13.32 29.36
C SER A 165 -14.20 -12.06 30.19
N THR A 166 -14.87 -11.05 29.63
CA THR A 166 -15.16 -9.79 30.30
C THR A 166 -16.65 -9.73 30.62
N PRO A 167 -17.07 -9.65 31.90
CA PRO A 167 -18.47 -9.37 32.21
C PRO A 167 -18.82 -8.03 31.57
N LEU A 168 -19.73 -8.02 30.60
CA LEU A 168 -20.25 -6.82 29.95
C LEU A 168 -21.09 -6.02 30.96
N SER A 169 -20.43 -5.37 31.92
CA SER A 169 -20.98 -4.21 32.63
C SER A 169 -20.75 -2.92 31.83
N THR A 170 -20.03 -3.03 30.71
CA THR A 170 -19.83 -1.98 29.71
C THR A 170 -21.11 -1.84 28.89
N PRO A 171 -21.59 -0.61 28.59
CA PRO A 171 -22.70 -0.42 27.65
C PRO A 171 -22.38 -1.15 26.33
N ALA A 172 -23.40 -1.80 25.75
CA ALA A 172 -23.24 -2.51 24.50
C ALA A 172 -22.66 -1.56 23.44
N ILE A 173 -21.45 -1.86 22.95
CA ILE A 173 -20.85 -1.12 21.85
C ILE A 173 -21.72 -1.41 20.61
N GLY A 174 -22.44 -0.39 20.18
CA GLY A 174 -23.26 -0.42 18.97
C GLY A 174 -22.46 0.03 17.76
N PHE A 175 -22.82 -0.49 16.60
CA PHE A 175 -22.42 0.08 15.32
C PHE A 175 -23.69 0.51 14.60
N ARG A 176 -23.71 1.76 14.13
CA ARG A 176 -24.76 2.25 13.23
C ARG A 176 -24.15 2.99 12.05
N PRO A 177 -24.84 3.07 10.90
CA PRO A 177 -24.44 3.98 9.83
C PRO A 177 -24.36 5.43 10.37
N PRO A 178 -23.44 6.26 9.83
CA PRO A 178 -23.46 7.70 10.08
C PRO A 178 -24.82 8.29 9.70
N ASP A 179 -25.32 9.21 10.51
CA ASP A 179 -26.50 10.01 10.21
C ASP A 179 -26.16 11.50 10.30
N GLU A 180 -27.09 12.38 9.92
CA GLU A 180 -26.86 13.83 9.86
C GLU A 180 -26.32 14.42 11.17
N THR A 181 -26.59 13.79 12.33
CA THR A 181 -26.08 14.24 13.63
C THR A 181 -24.57 14.06 13.78
N ASP A 182 -23.95 13.20 12.97
CA ASP A 182 -22.51 12.95 13.00
C ASP A 182 -21.72 13.96 12.16
N ARG A 183 -22.35 14.70 11.24
CA ARG A 183 -21.66 15.56 10.25
C ARG A 183 -20.69 16.54 10.94
N GLU A 184 -21.18 17.31 11.91
CA GLU A 184 -20.34 18.29 12.61
C GLU A 184 -19.26 17.63 13.47
N ARG A 185 -19.58 16.50 14.09
CA ARG A 185 -18.65 15.77 14.95
C ARG A 185 -17.49 15.20 14.14
N LEU A 186 -17.78 14.59 13.00
CA LEU A 186 -16.77 14.05 12.08
C LEU A 186 -15.91 15.16 11.47
N PHE A 187 -16.52 16.30 11.12
CA PHE A 187 -15.78 17.47 10.66
C PHE A 187 -14.81 17.98 11.72
N GLY A 188 -15.30 18.14 12.96
CA GLY A 188 -14.50 18.55 14.10
C GLY A 188 -13.32 17.62 14.36
N TRP A 189 -13.56 16.30 14.40
CA TRP A 189 -12.50 15.31 14.60
C TRP A 189 -11.47 15.29 13.48
N ARG A 190 -11.92 15.37 12.23
CA ARG A 190 -11.03 15.37 11.06
C ARG A 190 -10.10 16.60 11.05
N ASN A 191 -10.56 17.73 11.59
CA ASN A 191 -9.80 18.97 11.67
C ASN A 191 -9.15 19.23 13.03
N ASP A 192 -9.36 18.36 14.01
CA ASP A 192 -8.73 18.47 15.32
C ASP A 192 -7.19 18.43 15.17
N PRO A 193 -6.44 19.40 15.72
CA PRO A 193 -4.97 19.45 15.60
C PRO A 193 -4.26 18.20 16.11
N THR A 194 -4.85 17.49 17.08
CA THR A 194 -4.29 16.25 17.63
C THR A 194 -4.42 15.08 16.66
N VAL A 195 -5.44 15.10 15.79
CA VAL A 195 -5.68 14.11 14.74
C VAL A 195 -4.95 14.49 13.46
N SER A 196 -5.11 15.73 12.99
CA SER A 196 -4.63 16.18 11.68
C SER A 196 -3.11 16.10 11.51
N ARG A 197 -2.34 16.22 12.60
CA ARG A 197 -0.88 16.01 12.61
C ARG A 197 -0.43 14.59 12.22
N HIS A 198 -1.34 13.61 12.26
CA HIS A 198 -1.08 12.22 11.92
C HIS A 198 -1.64 11.82 10.54
N LEU A 199 -2.36 12.72 9.87
CA LEU A 199 -2.98 12.47 8.57
C LEU A 199 -2.04 12.84 7.42
N PHE A 200 -2.28 12.25 6.26
CA PHE A 200 -1.59 12.64 5.02
C PHE A 200 -2.00 14.07 4.66
N GLY A 201 -1.05 15.01 4.80
CA GLY A 201 -1.29 16.45 4.65
C GLY A 201 -1.82 17.09 5.95
N SER A 202 -1.14 18.14 6.41
CA SER A 202 -1.42 18.83 7.67
C SER A 202 -2.49 19.93 7.57
N VAL A 203 -3.20 20.01 6.44
CA VAL A 203 -4.10 21.13 6.16
C VAL A 203 -5.52 20.76 6.63
N PRO A 204 -6.18 21.65 7.40
CA PRO A 204 -7.60 21.49 7.71
C PRO A 204 -8.41 21.34 6.42
N ILE A 205 -9.31 20.35 6.37
CA ILE A 205 -10.18 20.18 5.22
C ILE A 205 -11.22 21.32 5.19
N PRO A 206 -11.45 21.96 4.03
CA PRO A 206 -12.52 22.93 3.88
C PRO A 206 -13.88 22.29 4.16
N ARG A 207 -14.78 23.07 4.78
CA ARG A 207 -16.15 22.63 5.07
C ARG A 207 -16.91 22.10 3.84
N PRO A 208 -16.85 22.75 2.65
CA PRO A 208 -17.54 22.25 1.47
C PRO A 208 -17.06 20.87 0.99
N ASP A 209 -15.78 20.54 1.21
CA ASP A 209 -15.22 19.24 0.82
C ASP A 209 -15.64 18.15 1.81
N HIS A 210 -15.71 18.47 3.10
CA HIS A 210 -16.27 17.58 4.11
C HIS A 210 -17.74 17.26 3.82
N ASP A 211 -18.55 18.28 3.54
CA ASP A 211 -19.99 18.09 3.34
C ASP A 211 -20.26 17.23 2.10
N ARG A 212 -19.51 17.46 1.02
CA ARG A 212 -19.55 16.61 -0.18
C ARG A 212 -19.18 15.16 0.14
N TRP A 213 -18.07 14.94 0.84
CA TRP A 213 -17.66 13.60 1.25
C TRP A 213 -18.74 12.92 2.10
N PHE A 214 -19.34 13.64 3.05
CA PHE A 214 -20.36 13.12 3.95
C PHE A 214 -21.61 12.68 3.19
N ASP A 215 -22.08 13.49 2.25
CA ASP A 215 -23.24 13.18 1.40
C ASP A 215 -23.01 11.92 0.53
N GLU A 216 -21.75 11.65 0.16
CA GLU A 216 -21.37 10.50 -0.65
C GLU A 216 -21.17 9.19 0.16
N ILE A 217 -21.10 9.24 1.50
CA ILE A 217 -20.79 8.06 2.33
C ILE A 217 -21.78 6.92 2.08
N GLY A 218 -23.08 7.24 1.94
CA GLY A 218 -24.14 6.26 1.74
C GLY A 218 -24.38 5.86 0.28
N SER A 219 -23.80 6.56 -0.70
CA SER A 219 -24.05 6.30 -2.12
C SER A 219 -23.06 5.31 -2.76
N ASP A 220 -21.88 5.13 -2.15
CA ASP A 220 -20.85 4.23 -2.67
C ASP A 220 -21.09 2.79 -2.18
N ARG A 221 -21.43 1.89 -3.11
CA ARG A 221 -21.69 0.47 -2.82
C ARG A 221 -20.46 -0.30 -2.37
N ASN A 222 -19.26 0.23 -2.59
CA ASN A 222 -18.00 -0.39 -2.19
C ASN A 222 -17.47 0.17 -0.86
N ARG A 223 -18.19 1.12 -0.23
CA ARG A 223 -17.79 1.75 1.02
C ARG A 223 -18.86 1.56 2.09
N HIS A 224 -18.44 1.01 3.23
CA HIS A 224 -19.28 0.91 4.42
C HIS A 224 -18.66 1.71 5.55
N CYS A 225 -19.34 2.76 6.00
CA CYS A 225 -18.94 3.55 7.15
C CYS A 225 -19.85 3.25 8.33
N TRP A 226 -19.26 3.24 9.52
CA TRP A 226 -19.95 2.96 10.78
C TRP A 226 -19.49 3.94 11.85
N VAL A 227 -20.43 4.36 12.70
CA VAL A 227 -20.17 5.10 13.94
C VAL A 227 -20.30 4.12 15.10
N VAL A 228 -19.30 4.13 15.97
CA VAL A 228 -19.29 3.36 17.22
C VAL A 228 -20.07 4.15 18.28
N THR A 229 -21.10 3.55 18.86
CA THR A 229 -22.00 4.16 19.87
C THR A 229 -21.96 3.43 21.19
#